data_AF-A0AAX6TK39-F1
#
_entry.id   AF-A0AAX6TK39-F1
#
_cell.length_a   1.000
_cell.length_b   1.000
_cell.length_c   1.000
_cell.angle_alpha   90.00
_cell.angle_beta   90.00
_cell.angle_gamma   90.00
#
_symmetry.space_group_name_H-M   'P 1'
#
loop_
_entity.id
_entity.type
_entity.pdbx_description
1 polymer ?
#
loop_
_entity_poly.entity_id
_entity_poly.type
_entity_poly.pdbx_seq_one_letter_code
_entity_poly.pdbx_strand_id
1 'polypeptide(L)'
;MHSFKTHSSLSFLEKPKTEDAWVFAKPNAIQAVGVMSFALICHHNCFLVYGSLEEPTVPKWSRIVHMSILVSVFICVLFATCGYLTFTGFTQGDLFENYCKSDDLVTFGRFCYGITVILTYPIECFVTREVIANVFFGGNLSSVFHIVITVVIITVATLLSLLIDCLGIVLELNGALCAAPLIFIIPSACYLKVSEEPRTHLDKIMSCVLLPVGAVVMVCGFIMAITNPQDCTHGQEMFYCFPDNFSLTNISDSYFQLTTQYSIVNTSIF
;
A
#
# COMPACT_ATOMS: atom_id res chain seq x y z
N MET A 1 25.01 -25.20 -6.68
CA MET A 1 24.31 -24.37 -7.69
C MET A 1 23.22 -25.13 -8.48
N HIS A 2 23.26 -26.47 -8.57
CA HIS A 2 22.25 -27.26 -9.29
C HIS A 2 21.00 -27.63 -8.45
N SER A 3 21.05 -27.50 -7.11
CA SER A 3 19.93 -27.79 -6.20
C SER A 3 18.98 -26.60 -5.94
N PHE A 4 19.36 -25.39 -6.37
CA PHE A 4 18.56 -24.17 -6.15
C PHE A 4 17.45 -24.00 -7.20
N LYS A 5 17.55 -24.71 -8.32
CA LYS A 5 16.65 -24.57 -9.47
C LYS A 5 15.45 -25.52 -9.42
N THR A 6 15.56 -26.62 -8.69
CA THR A 6 14.51 -27.66 -8.61
C THR A 6 13.43 -27.34 -7.58
N HIS A 7 13.75 -26.72 -6.44
CA HIS A 7 12.73 -26.38 -5.43
C HIS A 7 11.89 -25.14 -5.79
N SER A 8 12.47 -24.18 -6.52
CA SER A 8 11.81 -22.92 -6.91
C SER A 8 10.90 -23.06 -8.14
N SER A 9 11.15 -24.04 -9.03
CA SER A 9 10.34 -24.26 -10.22
C SER A 9 9.14 -25.20 -9.98
N LEU A 10 9.23 -26.10 -9.00
CA LEU A 10 8.12 -26.99 -8.61
C LEU A 10 7.04 -26.26 -7.79
N SER A 11 7.40 -25.27 -6.97
CA SER A 11 6.44 -24.49 -6.17
C SER A 11 5.59 -23.48 -6.96
N PHE A 12 5.97 -23.18 -8.21
CA PHE A 12 5.18 -22.35 -9.13
C PHE A 12 4.08 -23.14 -9.84
N LEU A 13 4.23 -24.46 -10.00
CA LEU A 13 3.32 -25.31 -10.78
C LEU A 13 2.19 -25.93 -9.93
N GLU A 14 2.27 -25.85 -8.62
CA GLU A 14 1.36 -26.56 -7.69
C GLU A 14 0.36 -25.64 -6.99
N LYS A 15 0.44 -24.31 -7.19
CA LYS A 15 -0.51 -23.38 -6.58
C LYS A 15 -1.88 -23.52 -7.26
N PRO A 16 -2.96 -23.77 -6.50
CA PRO A 16 -4.29 -23.85 -7.07
C PRO A 16 -4.64 -22.51 -7.72
N LYS A 17 -5.19 -22.55 -8.94
CA LYS A 17 -5.68 -21.35 -9.62
C LYS A 17 -7.06 -21.03 -9.07
N THR A 18 -7.28 -19.79 -8.64
CA THR A 18 -8.64 -19.36 -8.29
C THR A 18 -9.47 -19.19 -9.57
N GLU A 19 -10.72 -19.67 -9.56
CA GLU A 19 -11.59 -19.66 -10.75
C GLU A 19 -11.94 -18.23 -11.22
N ASP A 20 -11.86 -17.24 -10.31
CA ASP A 20 -12.18 -15.84 -10.52
C ASP A 20 -10.93 -14.94 -10.70
N ALA A 21 -9.74 -15.54 -10.90
CA ALA A 21 -8.46 -14.82 -10.97
C ALA A 21 -8.37 -13.74 -12.06
N TRP A 22 -9.18 -13.83 -13.12
CA TRP A 22 -9.08 -12.96 -14.30
C TRP A 22 -10.28 -12.03 -14.48
N VAL A 23 -11.11 -11.87 -13.45
CA VAL A 23 -12.18 -10.89 -13.45
C VAL A 23 -11.58 -9.48 -13.44
N PHE A 24 -11.96 -8.66 -14.41
CA PHE A 24 -11.38 -7.32 -14.61
C PHE A 24 -11.54 -6.38 -13.40
N ALA A 25 -12.71 -6.40 -12.75
CA ALA A 25 -12.97 -5.57 -11.59
C ALA A 25 -13.93 -6.27 -10.62
N LYS A 26 -13.48 -6.43 -9.38
CA LYS A 26 -14.34 -6.82 -8.25
C LYS A 26 -15.02 -5.56 -7.66
N PRO A 27 -16.13 -5.70 -6.91
CA PRO A 27 -16.82 -4.55 -6.29
C PRO A 27 -15.92 -3.70 -5.39
N ASN A 28 -14.89 -4.30 -4.81
CA ASN A 28 -13.90 -3.64 -3.96
C ASN A 28 -12.70 -3.03 -4.74
N ALA A 29 -12.72 -3.01 -6.07
CA ALA A 29 -11.65 -2.45 -6.89
C ALA A 29 -11.35 -0.96 -6.59
N ILE A 30 -12.31 -0.22 -6.03
CA ILE A 30 -12.09 1.17 -5.61
C ILE A 30 -11.01 1.27 -4.51
N GLN A 31 -10.89 0.26 -3.62
CA GLN A 31 -9.84 0.22 -2.58
C GLN A 31 -8.44 0.26 -3.21
N ALA A 32 -8.25 -0.41 -4.36
CA ALA A 32 -6.98 -0.42 -5.06
C ALA A 32 -6.52 0.98 -5.48
N VAL A 33 -7.45 1.90 -5.78
CA VAL A 33 -7.12 3.30 -6.08
C VAL A 33 -6.46 3.98 -4.88
N GLY A 34 -6.90 3.65 -3.65
CA GLY A 34 -6.27 4.11 -2.42
C GLY A 34 -4.83 3.61 -2.30
N VAL A 35 -4.63 2.29 -2.42
CA VAL A 35 -3.28 1.69 -2.37
C VAL A 35 -2.36 2.27 -3.44
N MET A 36 -2.84 2.43 -4.67
CA MET A 36 -2.09 3.06 -5.76
C MET A 36 -1.74 4.52 -5.46
N SER A 37 -2.68 5.28 -4.88
CA SER A 37 -2.46 6.67 -4.49
C SER A 37 -1.38 6.76 -3.41
N PHE A 38 -1.39 5.86 -2.44
CA PHE A 38 -0.35 5.77 -1.42
C PHE A 38 1.01 5.36 -2.02
N ALA A 39 1.04 4.39 -2.93
CA ALA A 39 2.28 3.94 -3.57
C ALA A 39 2.99 5.04 -4.39
N LEU A 40 2.21 5.98 -4.94
CA LEU A 40 2.72 7.08 -5.76
C LEU A 40 2.83 8.41 -5.01
N ILE A 41 2.58 8.43 -3.70
CA ILE A 41 2.69 9.66 -2.92
C ILE A 41 4.16 9.99 -2.62
N CYS A 42 4.59 11.18 -3.03
CA CYS A 42 5.88 11.74 -2.66
C CYS A 42 5.82 13.24 -2.32
N HIS A 43 4.62 13.81 -2.34
CA HIS A 43 4.34 15.25 -2.25
C HIS A 43 4.90 15.90 -0.97
N HIS A 44 4.91 15.18 0.16
CA HIS A 44 5.43 15.66 1.43
C HIS A 44 6.94 15.87 1.42
N ASN A 45 7.67 15.12 0.59
CA ASN A 45 9.13 15.19 0.47
C ASN A 45 9.59 16.08 -0.69
N CYS A 46 8.68 16.45 -1.60
CA CYS A 46 9.02 17.21 -2.81
C CYS A 46 9.78 18.51 -2.52
N PHE A 47 9.40 19.26 -1.47
CA PHE A 47 10.09 20.52 -1.14
C PHE A 47 11.52 20.30 -0.65
N LEU A 48 11.76 19.24 0.13
CA LEU A 48 13.11 18.88 0.59
C LEU A 48 14.00 18.49 -0.58
N VAL A 49 13.48 17.66 -1.50
CA VAL A 49 14.20 17.26 -2.70
C VAL A 49 14.45 18.49 -3.58
N TYR A 50 13.44 19.33 -3.83
CA TYR A 50 13.57 20.55 -4.63
C TYR A 50 14.64 21.50 -4.08
N GLY A 51 14.66 21.73 -2.76
CA GLY A 51 15.66 22.57 -2.10
C GLY A 51 17.08 21.96 -2.07
N SER A 52 17.21 20.66 -2.34
CA SER A 52 18.49 19.96 -2.43
C SER A 52 19.08 19.94 -3.84
N LEU A 53 18.35 20.44 -4.85
CA LEU A 53 18.88 20.58 -6.21
C LEU A 53 19.91 21.70 -6.27
N GLU A 54 21.00 21.45 -7.00
CA GLU A 54 22.03 22.46 -7.29
C GLU A 54 21.45 23.70 -8.00
N GLU A 55 20.51 23.49 -8.93
CA GLU A 55 19.80 24.56 -9.62
C GLU A 55 18.27 24.36 -9.56
N PRO A 56 17.60 24.93 -8.54
CA PRO A 56 16.16 24.74 -8.31
C PRO A 56 15.35 25.60 -9.27
N THR A 57 15.23 25.18 -10.53
CA THR A 57 14.38 25.81 -11.55
C THR A 57 13.15 24.96 -11.87
N VAL A 58 12.00 25.61 -12.11
CA VAL A 58 10.72 24.92 -12.40
C VAL A 58 10.80 23.98 -13.62
N PRO A 59 11.44 24.34 -14.74
CA PRO A 59 11.53 23.43 -15.89
C PRO A 59 12.37 22.17 -15.61
N LYS A 60 13.50 22.31 -14.88
CA LYS A 60 14.34 21.17 -14.49
C LYS A 60 13.60 20.27 -13.50
N TRP A 61 12.94 20.87 -12.51
CA TRP A 61 12.12 20.15 -11.55
C TRP A 61 11.02 19.35 -12.22
N SER A 62 10.28 19.95 -13.16
CA SER A 62 9.24 19.27 -13.92
C SER A 62 9.81 18.04 -14.66
N ARG A 63 10.96 18.18 -15.35
CA ARG A 63 11.60 17.06 -16.04
C ARG A 63 12.01 15.94 -15.08
N ILE A 64 12.57 16.28 -13.92
CA ILE A 64 12.98 15.30 -12.91
C ILE A 64 11.76 14.53 -12.39
N VAL A 65 10.70 15.25 -11.99
CA VAL A 65 9.46 14.63 -11.50
C VAL A 65 8.85 13.69 -12.53
N HIS A 66 8.70 14.11 -13.79
CA HIS A 66 8.11 13.25 -14.83
C HIS A 66 8.94 11.98 -15.06
N MET A 67 10.27 12.08 -15.11
CA MET A 67 11.14 10.91 -15.29
C MET A 67 11.09 9.98 -14.07
N SER A 68 11.11 10.53 -12.84
CA SER A 68 11.01 9.76 -11.61
C SER A 68 9.69 9.01 -11.49
N ILE A 69 8.56 9.66 -11.83
CA ILE A 69 7.24 9.02 -11.80
C ILE A 69 7.13 7.94 -12.88
N LEU A 70 7.62 8.18 -14.10
CA LEU A 70 7.58 7.19 -15.18
C LEU A 70 8.35 5.92 -14.80
N VAL A 71 9.56 6.07 -14.25
CA VAL A 71 10.37 4.94 -13.78
C VAL A 71 9.68 4.22 -12.62
N SER A 72 9.12 4.96 -11.66
CA SER A 72 8.41 4.37 -10.51
C SER A 72 7.19 3.56 -10.95
N VAL A 73 6.35 4.11 -11.83
CA VAL A 73 5.17 3.41 -12.38
C VAL A 73 5.59 2.15 -13.13
N PHE A 74 6.64 2.21 -13.94
CA PHE A 74 7.14 1.04 -14.65
C PHE A 74 7.55 -0.09 -13.69
N ILE A 75 8.29 0.25 -12.64
CA ILE A 75 8.71 -0.73 -11.61
C ILE A 75 7.48 -1.26 -10.86
N CYS A 76 6.57 -0.40 -10.41
CA CYS A 76 5.36 -0.83 -9.71
C CYS A 76 4.51 -1.78 -10.55
N VAL A 77 4.30 -1.49 -11.83
CA VAL A 77 3.54 -2.36 -12.75
C VAL A 77 4.25 -3.69 -12.94
N LEU A 78 5.58 -3.70 -13.08
CA LEU A 78 6.36 -4.93 -13.21
C LEU A 78 6.19 -5.82 -11.96
N PHE A 79 6.39 -5.26 -10.76
CA PHE A 79 6.26 -5.99 -9.50
C PHE A 79 4.82 -6.46 -9.25
N ALA A 80 3.83 -5.59 -9.47
CA ALA A 80 2.42 -5.93 -9.30
C ALA A 80 2.00 -7.05 -10.27
N THR A 81 2.43 -6.99 -11.52
CA THR A 81 2.12 -8.02 -12.53
C THR A 81 2.78 -9.34 -12.17
N CYS A 82 4.09 -9.36 -11.88
CA CYS A 82 4.80 -10.57 -11.50
C CYS A 82 4.25 -11.19 -10.20
N GLY A 83 3.94 -10.36 -9.21
CA GLY A 83 3.34 -10.79 -7.94
C GLY A 83 1.96 -11.41 -8.14
N TYR A 84 1.08 -10.71 -8.87
CA TYR A 84 -0.28 -11.20 -9.13
C TYR A 84 -0.29 -12.46 -9.99
N LEU A 85 0.55 -12.55 -11.03
CA LEU A 85 0.67 -13.76 -11.85
C LEU A 85 1.15 -14.99 -11.05
N THR A 86 1.87 -14.77 -9.96
CA THR A 86 2.44 -15.84 -9.12
C THR A 86 1.44 -16.42 -8.12
N PHE A 87 0.52 -15.60 -7.59
CA PHE A 87 -0.37 -15.99 -6.49
C PHE A 87 -1.85 -15.87 -6.81
N THR A 88 -2.23 -15.09 -7.82
CA THR A 88 -3.60 -14.90 -8.28
C THR A 88 -4.54 -14.52 -7.13
N GLY A 89 -5.64 -15.25 -6.90
CA GLY A 89 -6.59 -14.92 -5.84
C GLY A 89 -6.08 -15.12 -4.41
N PHE A 90 -4.89 -15.67 -4.20
CA PHE A 90 -4.29 -15.81 -2.86
C PHE A 90 -3.43 -14.61 -2.43
N THR A 91 -3.22 -13.61 -3.31
CA THR A 91 -2.35 -12.46 -3.02
C THR A 91 -2.78 -11.69 -1.77
N GLN A 92 -1.92 -11.74 -0.75
CA GLN A 92 -2.02 -10.89 0.46
C GLN A 92 -1.54 -9.46 0.21
N GLY A 93 -1.95 -8.53 1.11
CA GLY A 93 -1.50 -7.13 1.08
C GLY A 93 0.01 -6.95 1.26
N ASP A 94 0.68 -7.85 1.99
CA ASP A 94 2.14 -8.01 1.92
C ASP A 94 2.48 -9.21 1.02
N LEU A 95 3.18 -8.95 -0.08
CA LEU A 95 3.57 -9.99 -1.02
C LEU A 95 4.48 -11.04 -0.35
N PHE A 96 5.32 -10.65 0.60
CA PHE A 96 6.21 -11.56 1.30
C PHE A 96 5.45 -12.59 2.14
N GLU A 97 4.23 -12.29 2.60
CA GLU A 97 3.42 -13.23 3.39
C GLU A 97 2.93 -14.43 2.56
N ASN A 98 2.93 -14.30 1.24
CA ASN A 98 2.54 -15.38 0.33
C ASN A 98 3.66 -16.43 0.16
N TYR A 99 4.90 -16.12 0.54
CA TYR A 99 6.03 -17.04 0.39
C TYR A 99 6.32 -17.77 1.70
N CYS A 100 6.66 -19.06 1.63
CA CYS A 100 6.98 -19.87 2.81
C CYS A 100 8.24 -19.35 3.52
N LYS A 101 8.31 -19.48 4.86
CA LYS A 101 9.47 -19.07 5.65
C LYS A 101 10.70 -19.94 5.40
N SER A 102 10.50 -21.16 4.88
CA SER A 102 11.59 -22.07 4.49
C SER A 102 12.34 -21.64 3.22
N ASP A 103 11.89 -20.61 2.49
CA ASP A 103 12.59 -20.12 1.31
C ASP A 103 13.69 -19.11 1.72
N ASP A 104 14.95 -19.54 1.61
CA ASP A 104 16.12 -18.74 1.97
C ASP A 104 16.24 -17.45 1.14
N LEU A 105 15.86 -17.48 -0.15
CA LEU A 105 15.97 -16.32 -1.03
C LEU A 105 14.97 -15.25 -0.64
N VAL A 106 13.74 -15.66 -0.36
CA VAL A 106 12.68 -14.75 0.11
C VAL A 106 13.03 -14.22 1.50
N THR A 107 13.57 -15.05 2.38
CA THR A 107 14.01 -14.63 3.72
C THR A 107 15.13 -13.59 3.65
N PHE A 108 16.08 -13.75 2.73
CA PHE A 108 17.06 -12.72 2.43
C PHE A 108 16.39 -11.43 1.89
N GLY A 109 15.38 -11.55 1.03
CA GLY A 109 14.56 -10.43 0.56
C GLY A 109 13.87 -9.67 1.70
N ARG A 110 13.25 -10.37 2.67
CA ARG A 110 12.64 -9.79 3.86
C ARG A 110 13.65 -9.00 4.69
N PHE A 111 14.86 -9.52 4.85
CA PHE A 111 15.95 -8.84 5.55
C PHE A 111 16.35 -7.53 4.85
N CYS A 112 16.58 -7.57 3.54
CA CYS A 112 16.90 -6.38 2.74
C CYS A 112 15.77 -5.34 2.78
N TYR A 113 14.52 -5.78 2.70
CA TYR A 113 13.35 -4.91 2.86
C TYR A 113 13.32 -4.26 4.25
N GLY A 114 13.59 -5.02 5.31
CA GLY A 114 13.70 -4.49 6.68
C GLY A 114 14.78 -3.42 6.83
N ILE A 115 15.97 -3.63 6.26
CA ILE A 115 17.03 -2.59 6.23
C ILE A 115 16.52 -1.33 5.53
N THR A 116 15.82 -1.49 4.41
CA THR A 116 15.31 -0.36 3.62
C THR A 116 14.32 0.46 4.45
N VAL A 117 13.36 -0.20 5.12
CA VAL A 117 12.39 0.46 6.02
C VAL A 117 13.09 1.20 7.17
N ILE A 118 14.12 0.59 7.79
CA ILE A 118 14.91 1.23 8.86
C ILE A 118 15.61 2.49 8.35
N LEU A 119 16.13 2.48 7.12
CA LEU A 119 16.81 3.63 6.53
C LEU A 119 15.83 4.73 6.09
N THR A 120 14.60 4.38 5.71
CA THR A 120 13.58 5.35 5.32
C THR A 120 12.93 6.04 6.53
N TYR A 121 12.79 5.32 7.65
CA TYR A 121 12.08 5.81 8.84
C TYR A 121 12.59 7.17 9.41
N PRO A 122 13.90 7.45 9.48
CA PRO A 122 14.41 8.76 9.93
C PRO A 122 13.96 9.93 9.05
N ILE A 123 13.86 9.72 7.74
CA ILE A 123 13.45 10.76 6.78
C ILE A 123 11.98 11.12 7.02
N GLU A 124 11.12 10.13 7.18
CA GLU A 124 9.69 10.35 7.46
C GLU A 124 9.47 10.99 8.84
N CYS A 125 10.25 10.61 9.85
CA CYS A 125 10.25 11.27 11.15
C CYS A 125 10.66 12.74 11.05
N PHE A 126 11.68 13.03 10.23
CA PHE A 126 12.13 14.40 9.98
C PHE A 126 11.00 15.25 9.39
N VAL A 127 10.34 14.76 8.34
CA VAL A 127 9.26 15.48 7.65
C VAL A 127 8.06 15.69 8.57
N THR A 128 7.65 14.65 9.30
CA THR A 128 6.53 14.73 10.26
C THR A 128 6.80 15.78 11.33
N ARG A 129 8.00 15.78 11.90
CA ARG A 129 8.41 16.77 12.90
C ARG A 129 8.42 18.19 12.31
N GLU A 130 8.94 18.35 11.10
CA GLU A 130 8.99 19.66 10.41
C GLU A 130 7.58 20.22 10.17
N VAL A 131 6.63 19.38 9.77
CA VAL A 131 5.22 19.78 9.61
C VAL A 131 4.61 20.20 10.95
N ILE A 132 4.81 19.42 12.01
CA ILE A 132 4.31 19.76 13.36
C ILE A 132 4.95 21.07 13.86
N ALA A 133 6.25 21.24 13.68
CA ALA A 133 6.99 22.44 14.06
C ALA A 133 6.45 23.69 13.36
N ASN A 134 6.22 23.61 12.05
CA ASN A 134 5.72 24.74 11.28
C ASN A 134 4.27 25.09 11.59
N VAL A 135 3.40 24.09 11.75
CA VAL A 135 1.96 24.31 12.01
C VAL A 135 1.69 24.82 13.42
N PHE A 136 2.35 24.24 14.43
CA PHE A 136 2.03 24.54 15.84
C PHE A 136 3.01 25.51 16.51
N PHE A 137 4.24 25.62 16.02
CA PHE A 137 5.31 26.36 16.69
C PHE A 137 5.98 27.43 15.79
N GLY A 138 5.44 27.67 14.59
CA GLY A 138 5.95 28.70 13.68
C GLY A 138 7.40 28.48 13.23
N GLY A 139 7.88 27.22 13.25
CA GLY A 139 9.20 26.81 12.75
C GLY A 139 10.35 26.89 13.77
N ASN A 140 10.18 27.53 14.93
CA ASN A 140 11.23 27.62 15.95
C ASN A 140 10.99 26.63 17.09
N LEU A 141 11.69 25.50 17.05
CA LEU A 141 11.59 24.47 18.09
C LEU A 141 12.85 24.47 18.99
N SER A 142 12.63 24.51 20.31
CA SER A 142 13.71 24.25 21.28
C SER A 142 14.15 22.78 21.20
N SER A 143 15.43 22.50 21.48
CA SER A 143 16.01 21.15 21.46
C SER A 143 15.24 20.14 22.33
N VAL A 144 14.64 20.59 23.44
CA VAL A 144 13.84 19.74 24.32
C VAL A 144 12.54 19.32 23.63
N PHE A 145 11.82 20.27 23.03
CA PHE A 145 10.59 19.98 22.28
C PHE A 145 10.86 19.07 21.08
N HIS A 146 12.03 19.21 20.47
CA HIS A 146 12.46 18.39 19.35
C HIS A 146 12.55 16.91 19.73
N ILE A 147 13.21 16.62 20.86
CA ILE A 147 13.31 15.26 21.41
C ILE A 147 11.92 14.74 21.80
N VAL A 148 11.11 15.55 22.48
CA VAL A 148 9.76 15.15 22.93
C VAL A 148 8.87 14.75 21.74
N ILE A 149 8.80 15.57 20.70
CA ILE A 149 7.98 15.28 19.51
C ILE A 149 8.46 13.99 18.83
N THR A 150 9.77 13.81 18.66
CA THR A 150 10.31 12.60 18.05
C THR A 150 10.00 11.35 18.87
N VAL A 151 10.14 11.39 20.20
CA VAL A 151 9.77 10.27 21.08
C VAL A 151 8.28 9.94 20.98
N VAL A 152 7.41 10.96 20.91
CA VAL A 152 5.96 10.77 20.75
C VAL A 152 5.65 10.13 19.40
N ILE A 153 6.22 10.63 18.30
CA ILE A 153 6.03 10.05 16.95
C ILE A 153 6.42 8.58 16.93
N ILE A 154 7.60 8.25 17.47
CA ILE A 154 8.10 6.87 17.50
C ILE A 154 7.18 5.99 18.34
N THR A 155 6.80 6.45 19.53
CA THR A 155 5.93 5.69 20.45
C THR A 155 4.58 5.41 19.80
N VAL A 156 3.94 6.41 19.17
CA VAL A 156 2.65 6.21 18.48
C VAL A 156 2.80 5.25 17.30
N ALA A 157 3.86 5.38 16.49
CA ALA A 157 4.11 4.46 15.38
C ALA A 157 4.31 3.02 15.86
N THR A 158 5.08 2.82 16.94
CA THR A 158 5.29 1.50 17.55
C THR A 158 3.98 0.94 18.10
N LEU A 159 3.17 1.74 18.80
CA LEU A 159 1.88 1.29 19.31
C LEU A 159 0.94 0.86 18.17
N LEU A 160 0.85 1.65 17.08
CA LEU A 160 0.05 1.27 15.92
C LEU A 160 0.54 -0.03 15.28
N SER A 161 1.86 -0.22 15.18
CA SER A 161 2.45 -1.46 14.66
C SER A 161 2.18 -2.68 15.54
N LEU A 162 1.92 -2.51 16.84
CA LEU A 162 1.57 -3.60 17.76
C LEU A 162 0.06 -3.89 17.80
N LEU A 163 -0.77 -2.93 17.36
CA LEU A 163 -2.22 -3.04 17.37
C LEU A 163 -2.80 -3.50 16.03
N ILE A 164 -2.07 -3.31 14.93
CA ILE A 164 -2.54 -3.58 13.57
C ILE A 164 -1.61 -4.58 12.90
N ASP A 165 -2.14 -5.77 12.63
CA ASP A 165 -1.38 -6.86 12.00
C ASP A 165 -1.41 -6.79 10.46
N CYS A 166 -2.40 -6.10 9.91
CA CYS A 166 -2.76 -6.20 8.50
C CYS A 166 -2.24 -5.00 7.73
N LEU A 167 -1.17 -5.19 6.95
CA LEU A 167 -0.58 -4.11 6.17
C LEU A 167 -1.56 -3.54 5.11
N GLY A 168 -2.34 -4.41 4.47
CA GLY A 168 -3.26 -4.02 3.38
C GLY A 168 -4.25 -2.93 3.79
N ILE A 169 -4.94 -3.09 4.92
CA ILE A 169 -5.90 -2.10 5.43
C ILE A 169 -5.23 -0.77 5.79
N VAL A 170 -4.00 -0.79 6.31
CA VAL A 170 -3.25 0.43 6.62
C VAL A 170 -2.90 1.19 5.34
N LEU A 171 -2.45 0.48 4.30
CA LEU A 171 -2.14 1.09 2.99
C LEU A 171 -3.39 1.67 2.34
N GLU A 172 -4.52 0.96 2.39
CA GLU A 172 -5.81 1.42 1.86
C GLU A 172 -6.31 2.68 2.57
N LEU A 173 -6.32 2.67 3.90
CA LEU A 173 -6.77 3.81 4.71
C LEU A 173 -5.87 5.03 4.53
N ASN A 174 -4.55 4.87 4.56
CA ASN A 174 -3.62 5.97 4.29
C ASN A 174 -3.78 6.50 2.86
N GLY A 175 -4.02 5.61 1.89
CA GLY A 175 -4.31 5.97 0.52
C GLY A 175 -5.56 6.81 0.38
N ALA A 176 -6.66 6.38 0.99
CA ALA A 176 -7.95 7.06 0.91
C ALA A 176 -7.97 8.38 1.71
N LEU A 177 -7.45 8.39 2.94
CA LEU A 177 -7.56 9.52 3.86
C LEU A 177 -6.44 10.55 3.72
N CYS A 178 -5.22 10.12 3.39
CA CYS A 178 -4.07 11.00 3.30
C CYS A 178 -3.71 11.29 1.84
N ALA A 179 -3.51 10.25 1.03
CA ALA A 179 -3.01 10.43 -0.33
C ALA A 179 -4.05 11.04 -1.28
N ALA A 180 -5.30 10.55 -1.26
CA ALA A 180 -6.33 11.05 -2.18
C ALA A 180 -6.60 12.56 -2.02
N PRO A 181 -6.70 13.14 -0.81
CA PRO A 181 -6.81 14.59 -0.66
C PRO A 181 -5.56 15.34 -1.14
N LEU A 182 -4.36 14.84 -0.83
CA LEU A 182 -3.09 15.48 -1.23
C LEU A 182 -2.86 15.49 -2.74
N ILE A 183 -3.35 14.46 -3.45
CA ILE A 183 -3.15 14.32 -4.90
C ILE A 183 -4.28 14.97 -5.69
N PHE A 184 -5.54 14.71 -5.30
CA PHE A 184 -6.69 15.09 -6.11
C PHE A 184 -7.38 16.37 -5.65
N ILE A 185 -7.48 16.59 -4.34
CA ILE A 185 -8.32 17.67 -3.79
C ILE A 185 -7.52 18.96 -3.61
N ILE A 186 -6.41 18.90 -2.87
CA ILE A 186 -5.62 20.08 -2.50
C ILE A 186 -5.05 20.80 -3.73
N PRO A 187 -4.34 20.12 -4.67
CA PRO A 187 -3.79 20.79 -5.84
C PRO A 187 -4.89 21.40 -6.72
N SER A 188 -6.00 20.69 -6.91
CA SER A 188 -7.15 21.16 -7.69
C SER A 188 -7.81 22.39 -7.05
N ALA A 189 -8.02 22.37 -5.74
CA ALA A 189 -8.60 23.50 -5.01
C ALA A 189 -7.69 24.74 -5.06
N CYS A 190 -6.38 24.54 -4.87
CA CYS A 190 -5.38 25.60 -4.99
C CYS A 190 -5.36 26.18 -6.41
N TYR A 191 -5.32 25.33 -7.43
CA TYR A 191 -5.32 25.77 -8.83
C TYR A 191 -6.59 26.56 -9.18
N LEU A 192 -7.77 26.09 -8.78
CA LEU A 192 -9.04 26.79 -9.04
C LEU A 192 -9.15 28.13 -8.31
N LYS A 193 -8.48 28.28 -7.16
CA LYS A 193 -8.44 29.53 -6.38
C LYS A 193 -7.45 30.54 -6.95
N VAL A 194 -6.31 30.08 -7.46
CA VAL A 194 -5.25 30.94 -8.01
C VAL A 194 -5.46 31.27 -9.49
N SER A 195 -6.07 30.38 -10.26
CA SER A 195 -6.21 30.55 -11.71
C SER A 195 -7.27 31.59 -12.06
N GLU A 196 -6.82 32.72 -12.62
CA GLU A 196 -7.67 33.78 -13.17
C GLU A 196 -8.23 33.45 -14.57
N GLU A 197 -7.82 32.33 -15.16
CA GLU A 197 -8.17 31.92 -16.52
C GLU A 197 -9.70 31.68 -16.70
N PRO A 198 -10.24 31.85 -17.92
CA PRO A 198 -11.64 31.58 -18.21
C PRO A 198 -12.03 30.14 -17.88
N ARG A 199 -13.30 29.90 -17.49
CA ARG A 199 -13.81 28.57 -17.15
C ARG A 199 -13.73 27.54 -18.30
N THR A 200 -13.47 27.99 -19.52
CA THR A 200 -13.35 27.15 -20.72
C THR A 200 -11.93 26.62 -20.95
N HIS A 201 -10.93 27.06 -20.18
CA HIS A 201 -9.57 26.54 -20.31
C HIS A 201 -9.48 25.08 -19.83
N LEU A 202 -8.81 24.22 -20.59
CA LEU A 202 -8.75 22.78 -20.35
C LEU A 202 -8.23 22.43 -18.96
N ASP A 203 -7.19 23.09 -18.48
CA ASP A 203 -6.60 22.83 -17.16
C ASP A 203 -7.56 23.16 -16.00
N LYS A 204 -8.40 24.18 -16.20
CA LYS A 204 -9.41 24.60 -15.22
C LYS A 204 -10.57 23.61 -15.19
N ILE A 205 -10.97 23.09 -16.34
CA ILE A 205 -11.96 22.00 -16.45
C ILE A 205 -11.40 20.74 -15.78
N MET A 206 -10.14 20.37 -16.06
CA MET A 206 -9.50 19.19 -15.49
C MET A 206 -9.47 19.27 -13.96
N SER A 207 -9.09 20.41 -13.39
CA SER A 207 -9.10 20.65 -11.94
C SER A 207 -10.52 20.62 -11.36
N CYS A 208 -11.51 21.16 -12.08
CA CYS A 208 -12.93 21.13 -11.69
C CYS A 208 -13.50 19.71 -11.66
N VAL A 209 -13.03 18.82 -12.53
CA VAL A 209 -13.42 17.40 -12.57
C VAL A 209 -12.65 16.57 -11.54
N LEU A 210 -11.36 16.85 -11.35
CA LEU A 210 -10.50 16.07 -10.45
C LEU A 210 -10.92 16.21 -8.97
N LEU A 211 -11.40 17.39 -8.59
CA LEU A 211 -11.85 17.66 -7.21
C LEU A 211 -13.03 16.78 -6.76
N PRO A 212 -14.18 16.72 -7.47
CA PRO A 212 -15.29 15.84 -7.09
C PRO A 212 -14.92 14.36 -7.25
N VAL A 213 -14.12 13.98 -8.26
CA VAL A 213 -13.63 12.60 -8.41
C VAL A 213 -12.79 12.20 -7.20
N GLY A 214 -11.86 13.06 -6.76
CA GLY A 214 -11.06 12.84 -5.56
C GLY A 214 -11.91 12.69 -4.30
N ALA A 215 -12.96 13.51 -4.15
CA ALA A 215 -13.90 13.40 -3.04
C ALA A 215 -14.66 12.07 -3.06
N VAL A 216 -15.11 11.61 -4.23
CA VAL A 216 -15.78 10.31 -4.39
C VAL A 216 -14.81 9.17 -4.06
N VAL A 217 -13.57 9.20 -4.56
CA VAL A 217 -12.55 8.18 -4.26
C VAL A 217 -12.24 8.13 -2.76
N MET A 218 -12.12 9.29 -2.11
CA MET A 218 -11.88 9.36 -0.66
C MET A 218 -13.05 8.75 0.13
N VAL A 219 -14.29 9.14 -0.16
CA VAL A 219 -15.48 8.67 0.58
C VAL A 219 -15.75 7.19 0.32
N CYS A 220 -15.79 6.78 -0.95
CA CYS A 220 -16.02 5.38 -1.32
C CYS A 220 -14.86 4.50 -0.85
N GLY A 221 -13.61 4.94 -1.00
CA GLY A 221 -12.44 4.21 -0.55
C GLY A 221 -12.44 3.98 0.96
N PHE A 222 -12.78 5.01 1.74
CA PHE A 222 -12.90 4.89 3.19
C PHE A 222 -14.03 3.93 3.62
N ILE A 223 -15.22 4.06 3.03
CA ILE A 223 -16.35 3.19 3.33
C ILE A 223 -15.99 1.74 2.98
N MET A 224 -15.40 1.50 1.82
CA MET A 224 -15.01 0.16 1.39
C MET A 224 -13.92 -0.43 2.30
N ALA A 225 -12.90 0.34 2.67
CA ALA A 225 -11.84 -0.10 3.57
C ALA A 225 -12.40 -0.59 4.93
N ILE A 226 -13.42 0.09 5.46
CA ILE A 226 -14.05 -0.29 6.74
C ILE A 226 -15.01 -1.48 6.57
N THR A 227 -15.80 -1.49 5.51
CA THR A 227 -16.89 -2.48 5.34
C THR A 227 -16.41 -3.81 4.79
N ASN A 228 -15.34 -3.81 4.00
CA ASN A 228 -14.75 -4.99 3.39
C ASN A 228 -13.25 -5.03 3.71
N PRO A 229 -12.87 -5.23 4.98
CA PRO A 229 -11.48 -5.36 5.36
C PRO A 229 -10.87 -6.59 4.66
N GLN A 230 -9.62 -6.47 4.21
CA GLN A 230 -8.92 -7.61 3.65
C GLN A 230 -8.69 -8.70 4.69
N ASP A 231 -8.97 -9.95 4.32
CA ASP A 231 -8.65 -11.11 5.15
C ASP A 231 -7.14 -11.20 5.33
N CYS A 232 -6.68 -11.13 6.58
CA CYS A 232 -5.29 -11.22 6.96
C CYS A 232 -5.15 -12.25 8.07
N THR A 233 -4.09 -13.06 8.00
CA THR A 233 -3.79 -14.06 9.03
C THR A 233 -2.43 -13.75 9.64
N HIS A 234 -2.41 -13.44 10.94
CA HIS A 234 -1.16 -13.08 11.62
C HIS A 234 -0.30 -14.33 11.84
N GLY A 235 0.88 -14.38 11.19
CA GLY A 235 1.93 -15.36 11.45
C GLY A 235 1.63 -16.80 11.01
N GLN A 236 0.46 -17.04 10.41
CA GLN A 236 0.08 -18.31 9.78
C GLN A 236 0.72 -18.38 8.38
N GLU A 237 1.39 -19.49 8.07
CA GLU A 237 1.87 -19.70 6.71
C GLU A 237 0.73 -20.17 5.81
N MET A 238 0.88 -19.90 4.51
CA MET A 238 -0.06 -20.37 3.50
C MET A 238 -0.16 -21.89 3.49
N PHE A 239 -1.34 -22.44 3.21
CA PHE A 239 -1.60 -23.88 3.24
C PHE A 239 -0.65 -24.70 2.36
N TYR A 240 -0.18 -24.14 1.24
CA TYR A 240 0.79 -24.78 0.34
C TYR A 240 2.23 -24.78 0.86
N CYS A 241 2.50 -24.21 2.03
CA CYS A 241 3.81 -24.25 2.69
C CYS A 241 3.99 -25.48 3.57
N PHE A 242 2.90 -26.15 3.94
CA PHE A 242 2.95 -27.38 4.72
C PHE A 242 3.00 -28.58 3.76
N PRO A 243 4.11 -29.35 3.75
CA PRO A 243 4.12 -30.63 3.08
C PRO A 243 3.35 -31.61 3.96
N ASP A 244 2.02 -31.59 3.89
CA ASP A 244 1.28 -32.75 4.35
C ASP A 244 1.66 -33.93 3.44
N ASN A 245 2.07 -35.04 4.05
CA ASN A 245 2.28 -36.31 3.36
C ASN A 245 1.11 -36.55 2.41
N PHE A 246 1.35 -36.34 1.11
CA PHE A 246 0.49 -36.83 0.05
C PHE A 246 0.67 -38.37 -0.04
N SER A 247 0.47 -39.06 1.09
CA SER A 247 0.22 -40.48 1.11
C SER A 247 -1.19 -40.68 0.58
N LEU A 248 -1.26 -41.05 -0.69
CA LEU A 248 -2.29 -41.91 -1.28
C LEU A 248 -3.07 -42.68 -0.21
N THR A 249 -4.19 -42.13 0.26
CA THR A 249 -5.29 -42.92 0.79
C THR A 249 -6.58 -42.11 0.70
N ASN A 250 -7.45 -42.59 -0.19
CA ASN A 250 -8.88 -42.33 -0.29
C ASN A 250 -9.33 -40.95 -0.79
N ILE A 251 -9.39 -40.88 -2.12
CA ILE A 251 -10.46 -40.23 -2.87
C ILE A 251 -11.81 -40.62 -2.23
N SER A 252 -12.42 -39.72 -1.46
CA SER A 252 -13.86 -39.43 -1.34
C SER A 252 -14.18 -38.74 0.00
N ASP A 253 -14.91 -37.62 -0.09
CA ASP A 253 -15.85 -37.10 0.92
C ASP A 253 -15.45 -36.17 2.08
N SER A 254 -14.23 -35.66 2.24
CA SER A 254 -13.92 -34.76 3.38
C SER A 254 -13.74 -33.27 3.08
N TYR A 255 -13.54 -32.84 1.83
CA TYR A 255 -13.31 -31.42 1.52
C TYR A 255 -14.58 -30.57 1.30
N PHE A 256 -15.76 -31.18 1.26
CA PHE A 256 -17.02 -30.45 1.10
C PHE A 256 -17.63 -29.97 2.44
N GLN A 257 -17.13 -30.43 3.59
CA GLN A 257 -17.72 -30.11 4.90
C GLN A 257 -17.11 -28.89 5.59
N LEU A 258 -15.86 -28.51 5.26
CA LEU A 258 -15.21 -27.40 5.99
C LEU A 258 -15.68 -26.01 5.53
N THR A 259 -16.22 -25.89 4.32
CA THR A 259 -16.72 -24.61 3.77
C THR A 259 -18.19 -24.33 4.12
N THR A 260 -18.96 -25.31 4.61
CA THR A 260 -20.38 -25.12 4.97
C THR A 260 -20.62 -24.83 6.45
N GLN A 261 -19.63 -25.04 7.33
CA GLN A 261 -19.87 -24.98 8.78
C GLN A 261 -19.66 -23.59 9.42
N TYR A 262 -19.18 -22.58 8.68
CA TYR A 262 -19.06 -21.20 9.18
C TYR A 262 -20.22 -20.26 8.81
N SER A 263 -21.25 -20.74 8.10
CA SER A 263 -22.38 -19.91 7.64
C SER A 263 -23.69 -20.11 8.42
N ILE A 264 -23.71 -20.91 9.51
CA ILE A 264 -24.94 -21.19 10.26
C ILE A 264 -24.75 -21.08 11.77
N VAL A 265 -24.29 -19.94 12.29
CA VAL A 265 -24.66 -19.50 13.64
C VAL A 265 -24.66 -17.98 13.68
N ASN A 266 -25.83 -17.37 13.51
CA ASN A 266 -26.51 -16.55 14.54
C ASN A 266 -27.46 -15.53 13.89
N THR A 267 -28.68 -15.97 13.58
CA THR A 267 -29.84 -15.08 13.46
C THR A 267 -31.09 -15.92 13.71
N SER A 268 -31.56 -15.95 14.96
CA SER A 268 -32.99 -15.85 15.32
C SER A 268 -33.28 -16.28 16.78
N ILE A 269 -33.83 -15.31 17.53
CA ILE A 269 -34.85 -15.45 18.60
C ILE A 269 -34.37 -15.79 20.02
N PHE A 270 -34.03 -14.77 20.81
CA PHE A 270 -34.87 -14.15 21.86
C PHE A 270 -34.22 -12.85 22.37
#